data_AF-A0AAX4PF74-F1
#
_entry.id   AF-A0AAX4PF74-F1
#
_cell.length_a   1.000
_cell.length_b   1.000
_cell.length_c   1.000
_cell.angle_alpha   90.00
_cell.angle_beta   90.00
_cell.angle_gamma   90.00
#
_symmetry.space_group_name_H-M   'P 1'
#
loop_
_entity.id
_entity.type
_entity.pdbx_description
1 polymer ?
#
loop_
_entity_poly.entity_id
_entity_poly.type
_entity_poly.pdbx_seq_one_letter_code
_entity_poly.pdbx_strand_id
1 'polypeptide(L)'
;MRKPVAVGMAVGRSSRMDAKVAAVKKEVKVGGDFETRGLFCAEEIAELRHRLLAWYDVNHRILPWRKNPHSKRSDRDAGPPPPEDKSDFAYCVWVSEVMLQQTRVETVKAYYTRWMEAYPTLADLAEADLERVNELWAGLGYYRRARFLLEGARHVRDKCGGRMPGEVEELHKIPGIGMYTASAIASIAFGRRAGVVDGNVIRVLSRLRALAGDPRAPANTKLHWRLSNSVVDADRPGCFNQALMELGATVCTPKAPKCGECPARAQCLALRRQEEWGADSEGGPSVTDFPEKVKKKPPRMETIRCCVLVVTSEGRGHFLLIKRPDKGLLAGLWEFPNVPVGAKTEEEGSKPPRGREELVGLLGEILEGGSLEAFTGKGAQKLKEVGSFEHVFSHIKQTTIVDVCSLQVDAKAFGTLSEMQGPRETRLVPVDSKEGVASLSTGVRKAIRLYSGLGKKASVSRKNKKKEGKAEADKSQRRLDQFFGKGARVKDEE
;
A
#
# COMPACT_ATOMS: atom_id res chain seq x y z
N MET A 1 27.12 72.34 15.09
CA MET A 1 26.40 71.45 16.04
C MET A 1 26.31 70.07 15.41
N ARG A 2 26.81 69.05 16.13
CA ARG A 2 27.21 67.73 15.61
C ARG A 2 26.00 66.84 15.29
N LYS A 3 26.08 66.15 14.13
CA LYS A 3 25.20 65.10 13.60
C LYS A 3 25.29 63.79 14.44
N PRO A 4 24.31 62.88 14.35
CA PRO A 4 24.10 61.80 15.31
C PRO A 4 25.07 60.63 15.12
N VAL A 5 25.36 59.92 16.21
CA VAL A 5 26.17 58.70 16.25
C VAL A 5 25.24 57.48 16.14
N ALA A 6 25.54 56.61 15.17
CA ALA A 6 24.96 55.28 15.03
C ALA A 6 25.51 54.31 16.08
N VAL A 7 24.68 53.39 16.60
CA VAL A 7 25.13 52.27 17.44
C VAL A 7 24.63 50.97 16.84
N GLY A 8 25.59 50.08 16.53
CA GLY A 8 25.41 48.78 15.91
C GLY A 8 25.08 47.63 16.88
N MET A 9 24.77 46.49 16.28
CA MET A 9 24.38 45.20 16.87
C MET A 9 25.50 44.47 17.63
N ALA A 10 25.13 43.64 18.63
CA ALA A 10 25.65 42.28 18.86
C ALA A 10 24.83 41.59 19.99
N VAL A 11 23.99 40.59 19.72
CA VAL A 11 24.29 39.14 19.67
C VAL A 11 24.97 38.63 20.96
N GLY A 12 24.18 38.07 21.90
CA GLY A 12 24.72 37.57 23.17
C GLY A 12 23.84 36.62 24.01
N ARG A 13 22.80 35.98 23.44
CA ARG A 13 21.98 34.99 24.17
C ARG A 13 21.83 33.60 23.51
N SER A 14 22.12 33.45 22.21
CA SER A 14 22.00 32.15 21.52
C SER A 14 23.12 31.17 21.88
N SER A 15 24.35 31.64 22.13
CA SER A 15 25.52 30.75 22.23
C SER A 15 25.55 29.89 23.50
N ARG A 16 24.85 30.26 24.59
CA ARG A 16 24.80 29.46 25.83
C ARG A 16 23.78 28.32 25.79
N MET A 17 22.66 28.47 25.07
CA MET A 17 21.69 27.38 24.86
C MET A 17 22.23 26.38 23.83
N ASP A 18 22.82 26.88 22.74
CA ASP A 18 23.44 26.01 21.73
C ASP A 18 24.65 25.25 22.30
N ALA A 19 25.43 25.86 23.20
CA ALA A 19 26.51 25.18 23.91
C ALA A 19 26.03 24.17 24.95
N LYS A 20 24.89 24.40 25.64
CA LYS A 20 24.32 23.41 26.58
C LYS A 20 23.68 22.22 25.86
N VAL A 21 22.99 22.45 24.74
CA VAL A 21 22.46 21.38 23.88
C VAL A 21 23.59 20.61 23.18
N ALA A 22 24.69 21.29 22.82
CA ALA A 22 25.88 20.64 22.30
C ALA A 22 26.70 19.91 23.37
N ALA A 23 26.70 20.37 24.63
CA ALA A 23 27.34 19.69 25.75
C ALA A 23 26.61 18.40 26.13
N VAL A 24 25.27 18.38 26.12
CA VAL A 24 24.46 17.15 26.26
C VAL A 24 24.73 16.16 25.11
N LYS A 25 25.09 16.66 23.92
CA LYS A 25 25.48 15.82 22.77
C LYS A 25 26.95 15.38 22.79
N LYS A 26 27.82 15.99 23.60
CA LYS A 26 29.28 15.73 23.61
C LYS A 26 29.77 14.77 24.69
N GLU A 27 28.91 14.36 25.62
CA GLU A 27 29.26 13.37 26.66
C GLU A 27 28.96 11.91 26.29
N VAL A 28 28.63 11.63 25.02
CA VAL A 28 28.52 10.26 24.53
C VAL A 28 29.63 9.97 23.51
N LYS A 29 30.88 10.05 23.96
CA LYS A 29 31.93 9.21 23.35
C LYS A 29 31.61 7.77 23.73
N VAL A 30 30.89 7.06 22.85
CA VAL A 30 30.65 5.62 22.94
C VAL A 30 31.98 4.91 22.76
N GLY A 31 32.69 4.72 23.87
CA GLY A 31 33.87 3.88 23.98
C GLY A 31 33.86 3.26 25.38
N GLY A 32 33.58 1.95 25.44
CA GLY A 32 33.55 1.15 26.67
C GLY A 32 32.20 0.44 26.89
N ASP A 33 32.20 -0.88 26.68
CA ASP A 33 31.16 -1.87 27.00
C ASP A 33 29.72 -1.63 26.52
N PHE A 34 29.52 -1.95 25.24
CA PHE A 34 28.19 -2.18 24.66
C PHE A 34 27.55 -3.50 25.15
N GLU A 35 28.27 -4.34 25.89
CA GLU A 35 27.81 -5.70 26.23
C GLU A 35 26.83 -5.78 27.41
N THR A 36 26.78 -4.78 28.31
CA THR A 36 25.99 -4.90 29.55
C THR A 36 25.03 -3.73 29.82
N ARG A 37 25.31 -2.51 29.35
CA ARG A 37 24.51 -1.30 29.70
C ARG A 37 23.16 -1.13 28.99
N GLY A 38 22.78 -2.04 28.08
CA GLY A 38 21.52 -1.97 27.33
C GLY A 38 20.60 -3.20 27.46
N LEU A 39 21.03 -4.24 28.17
CA LEU A 39 20.29 -5.50 28.29
C LEU A 39 19.31 -5.46 29.48
N PHE A 40 18.40 -6.42 29.52
CA PHE A 40 17.50 -6.63 30.66
C PHE A 40 18.18 -7.58 31.65
N CYS A 41 18.10 -7.32 32.95
CA CYS A 41 18.47 -8.32 33.96
C CYS A 41 17.40 -9.42 34.08
N ALA A 42 17.70 -10.51 34.79
CA ALA A 42 16.79 -11.66 34.90
C ALA A 42 15.44 -11.28 35.52
N GLU A 43 15.45 -10.42 36.55
CA GLU A 43 14.27 -9.93 37.25
C GLU A 43 13.41 -9.04 36.34
N GLU A 44 14.04 -8.14 35.58
CA GLU A 44 13.36 -7.32 34.58
C GLU A 44 12.71 -8.18 33.48
N ILE A 45 13.39 -9.25 33.03
CA ILE A 45 12.87 -10.17 32.02
C ILE A 45 11.63 -10.90 32.57
N ALA A 46 11.71 -11.45 33.77
CA ALA A 46 10.60 -12.17 34.40
C ALA A 46 9.37 -11.28 34.57
N GLU A 47 9.56 -10.06 35.09
CA GLU A 47 8.48 -9.12 35.30
C GLU A 47 7.87 -8.62 33.97
N LEU A 48 8.72 -8.35 32.97
CA LEU A 48 8.26 -7.94 31.63
C LEU A 48 7.39 -9.04 31.00
N ARG A 49 7.84 -10.29 31.04
CA ARG A 49 7.07 -11.45 30.53
C ARG A 49 5.73 -11.57 31.24
N HIS A 50 5.73 -11.58 32.56
CA HIS A 50 4.52 -11.73 33.35
C HIS A 50 3.49 -10.63 33.05
N ARG A 51 3.89 -9.35 33.17
CA ARG A 51 2.97 -8.22 32.94
C ARG A 51 2.47 -8.14 31.51
N LEU A 52 3.36 -8.36 30.54
CA LEU A 52 3.02 -8.22 29.13
C LEU A 52 2.05 -9.32 28.69
N LEU A 53 2.26 -10.58 29.12
CA LEU A 53 1.36 -11.69 28.83
C LEU A 53 0.01 -11.52 29.53
N ALA A 54 0.00 -11.16 30.81
CA ALA A 54 -1.24 -10.91 31.56
C ALA A 54 -2.07 -9.79 30.92
N TRP A 55 -1.41 -8.71 30.47
CA TRP A 55 -2.07 -7.65 29.72
C TRP A 55 -2.62 -8.15 28.37
N TYR A 56 -1.83 -8.93 27.62
CA TYR A 56 -2.22 -9.44 26.31
C TYR A 56 -3.44 -10.35 26.37
N ASP A 57 -3.52 -11.22 27.37
CA ASP A 57 -4.63 -12.17 27.57
C ASP A 57 -5.99 -11.47 27.73
N VAL A 58 -5.99 -10.23 28.22
CA VAL A 58 -7.18 -9.40 28.38
C VAL A 58 -7.38 -8.42 27.21
N ASN A 59 -6.29 -7.85 26.66
CA ASN A 59 -6.37 -6.65 25.80
C ASN A 59 -6.11 -6.89 24.32
N HIS A 60 -5.64 -8.07 23.91
CA HIS A 60 -5.39 -8.35 22.49
C HIS A 60 -6.65 -8.11 21.64
N ARG A 61 -6.47 -7.57 20.43
CA ARG A 61 -7.54 -7.50 19.43
C ARG A 61 -7.91 -8.89 18.95
N ILE A 62 -9.19 -9.12 18.73
CA ILE A 62 -9.71 -10.31 18.07
C ILE A 62 -9.50 -10.13 16.55
N LEU A 63 -8.74 -11.04 15.93
CA LEU A 63 -8.35 -10.98 14.52
C LEU A 63 -8.48 -12.38 13.87
N PRO A 64 -8.89 -12.48 12.59
CA PRO A 64 -9.15 -13.78 11.94
C PRO A 64 -7.97 -14.76 11.91
N TRP A 65 -6.74 -14.25 11.87
CA TRP A 65 -5.52 -15.06 11.82
C TRP A 65 -4.90 -15.33 13.18
N ARG A 66 -5.51 -14.86 14.28
CA ARG A 66 -4.91 -14.88 15.61
C ARG A 66 -5.55 -15.96 16.48
N LYS A 67 -4.71 -16.82 17.05
CA LYS A 67 -5.07 -17.77 18.11
C LYS A 67 -4.38 -17.36 19.41
N ASN A 68 -5.15 -16.96 20.42
CA ASN A 68 -4.65 -16.83 21.79
C ASN A 68 -5.38 -17.83 22.70
N PRO A 69 -4.76 -18.98 23.03
CA PRO A 69 -5.36 -19.99 23.91
C PRO A 69 -5.70 -19.48 25.31
N HIS A 70 -5.11 -18.36 25.73
CA HIS A 70 -5.31 -17.74 27.04
C HIS A 70 -6.20 -16.49 26.97
N SER A 71 -6.88 -16.27 25.85
CA SER A 71 -7.79 -15.15 25.67
C SER A 71 -8.89 -15.15 26.74
N LYS A 72 -9.08 -14.01 27.40
CA LYS A 72 -10.24 -13.73 28.27
C LYS A 72 -11.34 -12.92 27.55
N ARG A 73 -11.23 -12.77 26.23
CA ARG A 73 -12.18 -12.00 25.41
C ARG A 73 -13.13 -12.95 24.66
N SER A 74 -14.38 -12.52 24.55
CA SER A 74 -15.38 -13.12 23.67
C SER A 74 -15.04 -12.86 22.19
N ASP A 75 -15.27 -13.85 21.34
CA ASP A 75 -14.80 -13.96 19.96
C ASP A 75 -15.92 -14.01 18.90
N ARG A 76 -17.13 -13.53 19.25
CA ARG A 76 -18.32 -13.52 18.37
C ARG A 76 -18.08 -12.95 16.96
N ASP A 77 -17.11 -12.04 16.79
CA ASP A 77 -16.80 -11.37 15.51
C ASP A 77 -15.46 -11.83 14.89
N ALA A 78 -14.82 -12.89 15.40
CA ALA A 78 -13.44 -13.25 15.03
C ALA A 78 -13.28 -13.88 13.65
N GLY A 79 -14.36 -14.35 13.03
CA GLY A 79 -14.28 -15.34 11.94
C GLY A 79 -14.01 -16.75 12.47
N PRO A 80 -13.83 -17.75 11.59
CA PRO A 80 -13.55 -19.11 12.01
C PRO A 80 -12.21 -19.20 12.78
N PRO A 81 -12.12 -20.05 13.81
CA PRO A 81 -10.87 -20.21 14.56
C PRO A 81 -9.77 -20.79 13.64
N PRO A 82 -8.49 -20.45 13.88
CA PRO A 82 -7.39 -21.05 13.15
C PRO A 82 -7.31 -22.57 13.39
N PRO A 83 -6.80 -23.35 12.42
CA PRO A 83 -6.77 -24.81 12.49
C PRO A 83 -5.96 -25.33 13.68
N GLU A 84 -6.22 -26.58 14.06
CA GLU A 84 -5.49 -27.25 15.15
C GLU A 84 -4.13 -27.78 14.71
N ASP A 85 -4.01 -28.26 13.47
CA ASP A 85 -2.72 -28.69 12.93
C ASP A 85 -1.76 -27.49 12.82
N LYS A 86 -0.54 -27.68 13.33
CA LYS A 86 0.46 -26.61 13.41
C LYS A 86 0.96 -26.16 12.04
N SER A 87 1.04 -27.06 11.06
CA SER A 87 1.46 -26.72 9.69
C SER A 87 0.40 -25.89 9.00
N ASP A 88 -0.88 -26.26 9.15
CA ASP A 88 -1.98 -25.48 8.60
C ASP A 88 -2.10 -24.11 9.28
N PHE A 89 -1.90 -24.07 10.61
CA PHE A 89 -1.88 -22.81 11.34
C PHE A 89 -0.68 -21.95 10.94
N ALA A 90 0.48 -22.56 10.66
CA ALA A 90 1.65 -21.86 10.14
C ALA A 90 1.38 -21.20 8.78
N TYR A 91 0.62 -21.85 7.89
CA TYR A 91 0.15 -21.24 6.64
C TYR A 91 -0.75 -20.03 6.92
N CYS A 92 -1.73 -20.16 7.81
CA CYS A 92 -2.60 -19.05 8.23
C CYS A 92 -1.80 -17.84 8.76
N VAL A 93 -0.82 -18.10 9.64
CA VAL A 93 0.08 -17.07 10.18
C VAL A 93 0.89 -16.45 9.06
N TRP A 94 1.51 -17.26 8.20
CA TRP A 94 2.36 -16.78 7.11
C TRP A 94 1.62 -15.83 6.17
N VAL A 95 0.42 -16.20 5.71
CA VAL A 95 -0.43 -15.35 4.86
C VAL A 95 -0.70 -14.02 5.55
N SER A 96 -1.10 -14.04 6.82
CA SER A 96 -1.42 -12.82 7.57
C SER A 96 -0.19 -11.91 7.74
N GLU A 97 0.96 -12.47 8.08
CA GLU A 97 2.21 -11.72 8.28
C GLU A 97 2.67 -11.08 6.98
N VAL A 98 2.56 -11.79 5.85
CA VAL A 98 2.89 -11.21 4.54
C VAL A 98 1.90 -10.10 4.18
N MET A 99 0.61 -10.26 4.42
CA MET A 99 -0.39 -9.20 4.16
C MET A 99 -0.15 -7.95 5.04
N LEU A 100 0.22 -8.13 6.31
CA LEU A 100 0.44 -7.04 7.28
C LEU A 100 1.69 -6.21 7.01
N GLN A 101 2.61 -6.68 6.16
CA GLN A 101 3.77 -5.88 5.74
C GLN A 101 3.33 -4.56 5.10
N GLN A 102 3.61 -3.44 5.77
CA GLN A 102 3.29 -2.09 5.30
C GLN A 102 1.79 -1.86 4.99
N THR A 103 0.89 -2.67 5.57
CA THR A 103 -0.57 -2.60 5.37
C THR A 103 -1.26 -2.55 6.73
N ARG A 104 -2.33 -1.76 6.87
CA ARG A 104 -3.05 -1.63 8.15
C ARG A 104 -3.91 -2.87 8.42
N VAL A 105 -3.99 -3.27 9.69
CA VAL A 105 -4.79 -4.42 10.17
C VAL A 105 -6.23 -4.38 9.66
N GLU A 106 -6.91 -3.24 9.76
CA GLU A 106 -8.32 -3.12 9.33
C GLU A 106 -8.52 -3.39 7.83
N THR A 107 -7.54 -3.02 6.99
CA THR A 107 -7.57 -3.37 5.57
C THR A 107 -7.34 -4.86 5.38
N VAL A 108 -6.39 -5.45 6.11
CA VAL A 108 -6.00 -6.86 5.94
C VAL A 108 -7.14 -7.82 6.29
N LYS A 109 -7.99 -7.52 7.28
CA LYS A 109 -9.13 -8.38 7.69
C LYS A 109 -9.94 -8.91 6.50
N ALA A 110 -10.46 -8.01 5.66
CA ALA A 110 -11.30 -8.40 4.52
C ALA A 110 -10.52 -9.09 3.38
N TYR A 111 -9.21 -8.84 3.25
CA TYR A 111 -8.39 -9.55 2.25
C TYR A 111 -8.02 -10.94 2.73
N TYR A 112 -7.68 -11.08 4.01
CA TYR A 112 -7.35 -12.34 4.63
C TYR A 112 -8.54 -13.30 4.58
N THR A 113 -9.73 -12.86 4.98
CA THR A 113 -10.94 -13.71 4.94
C THR A 113 -11.21 -14.23 3.53
N ARG A 114 -11.26 -13.36 2.52
CA ARG A 114 -11.47 -13.76 1.12
C ARG A 114 -10.34 -14.65 0.57
N TRP A 115 -9.11 -14.43 1.02
CA TRP A 115 -7.98 -15.27 0.63
C TRP A 115 -8.11 -16.67 1.22
N MET A 116 -8.44 -16.79 2.51
CA MET A 116 -8.61 -18.07 3.17
C MET A 116 -9.86 -18.83 2.68
N GLU A 117 -10.88 -18.13 2.17
CA GLU A 117 -12.01 -18.77 1.48
C GLU A 117 -11.58 -19.38 0.13
N ALA A 118 -10.71 -18.70 -0.62
CA ALA A 118 -10.26 -19.15 -1.93
C ALA A 118 -9.11 -20.16 -1.87
N TYR A 119 -8.21 -20.00 -0.90
CA TYR A 119 -7.05 -20.88 -0.66
C TYR A 119 -6.98 -21.27 0.82
N PRO A 120 -7.89 -22.16 1.28
CA PRO A 120 -7.94 -22.60 2.68
C PRO A 120 -6.64 -23.24 3.16
N THR A 121 -5.96 -23.98 2.29
CA THR A 121 -4.72 -24.70 2.59
C THR A 121 -3.54 -24.21 1.77
N LEU A 122 -2.33 -24.56 2.22
CA LEU A 122 -1.10 -24.33 1.47
C LEU A 122 -1.11 -25.06 0.10
N ALA A 123 -1.72 -26.25 0.04
CA ALA A 123 -1.83 -27.02 -1.19
C ALA A 123 -2.70 -26.28 -2.23
N ASP A 124 -3.84 -25.70 -1.80
CA ASP A 124 -4.70 -24.91 -2.67
C ASP A 124 -3.96 -23.72 -3.29
N LEU A 125 -3.15 -23.03 -2.47
CA LEU A 125 -2.32 -21.94 -2.96
C LEU A 125 -1.22 -22.44 -3.92
N ALA A 126 -0.60 -23.60 -3.67
CA ALA A 126 0.48 -24.12 -4.50
C ALA A 126 0.00 -24.47 -5.93
N GLU A 127 -1.23 -24.95 -6.06
CA GLU A 127 -1.89 -25.25 -7.35
C GLU A 127 -2.46 -24.02 -8.06
N ALA A 128 -2.58 -22.90 -7.36
CA ALA A 128 -3.14 -21.67 -7.93
C ALA A 128 -2.29 -21.13 -9.09
N ASP A 129 -2.96 -20.50 -10.06
CA ASP A 129 -2.30 -19.67 -11.06
C ASP A 129 -1.94 -18.28 -10.49
N LEU A 130 -0.94 -17.64 -11.10
CA LEU A 130 -0.47 -16.32 -10.64
C LEU A 130 -1.51 -15.22 -10.89
N GLU A 131 -2.36 -15.39 -11.91
CA GLU A 131 -3.36 -14.38 -12.26
C GLU A 131 -4.41 -14.27 -11.16
N ARG A 132 -5.01 -15.38 -10.75
CA ARG A 132 -5.98 -15.46 -9.67
C ARG A 132 -5.41 -14.99 -8.34
N VAL A 133 -4.15 -15.34 -8.04
CA VAL A 133 -3.41 -14.80 -6.89
C VAL A 133 -3.33 -13.26 -6.94
N ASN A 134 -3.00 -12.69 -8.10
CA ASN A 134 -2.95 -11.24 -8.27
C ASN A 134 -4.33 -10.58 -8.16
N GLU A 135 -5.39 -11.23 -8.65
CA GLU A 135 -6.78 -10.75 -8.54
C GLU A 135 -7.23 -10.64 -7.08
N LEU A 136 -6.96 -11.67 -6.27
CA LEU A 136 -7.31 -11.66 -4.84
C LEU A 136 -6.45 -10.66 -4.05
N TRP A 137 -5.22 -10.41 -4.49
CA TRP A 137 -4.32 -9.42 -3.89
C TRP A 137 -4.60 -7.97 -4.35
N ALA A 138 -5.45 -7.79 -5.36
CA ALA A 138 -5.67 -6.52 -6.03
C ALA A 138 -6.12 -5.43 -5.05
N GLY A 139 -5.31 -4.38 -4.92
CA GLY A 139 -5.56 -3.26 -4.02
C GLY A 139 -4.80 -3.30 -2.69
N LEU A 140 -4.18 -4.43 -2.32
CA LEU A 140 -3.33 -4.52 -1.11
C LEU A 140 -1.93 -3.91 -1.32
N GLY A 141 -1.51 -3.79 -2.59
CA GLY A 141 -0.21 -3.25 -2.98
C GLY A 141 0.95 -4.21 -2.75
N TYR A 142 2.15 -3.84 -3.24
CA TYR A 142 3.37 -4.66 -3.16
C TYR A 142 3.14 -6.11 -3.64
N TYR A 143 2.65 -6.26 -4.87
CA TYR A 143 2.24 -7.55 -5.47
C TYR A 143 3.32 -8.63 -5.49
N ARG A 144 4.60 -8.23 -5.43
CA ARG A 144 5.72 -9.15 -5.24
C ARG A 144 5.51 -10.07 -4.01
N ARG A 145 4.82 -9.59 -2.98
CA ARG A 145 4.46 -10.39 -1.79
C ARG A 145 3.55 -11.57 -2.12
N ALA A 146 2.50 -11.35 -2.93
CA ALA A 146 1.57 -12.40 -3.36
C ALA A 146 2.29 -13.45 -4.22
N ARG A 147 3.12 -12.98 -5.16
CA ARG A 147 3.95 -13.85 -5.98
C ARG A 147 4.89 -14.72 -5.13
N PHE A 148 5.54 -14.13 -4.13
CA PHE A 148 6.40 -14.88 -3.23
C PHE A 148 5.65 -15.86 -2.32
N LEU A 149 4.40 -15.56 -1.92
CA LEU A 149 3.55 -16.53 -1.24
C LEU A 149 3.30 -17.76 -2.14
N LEU A 150 2.95 -17.54 -3.40
CA LEU A 150 2.75 -18.62 -4.36
C LEU A 150 4.02 -19.43 -4.62
N GLU A 151 5.15 -18.76 -4.89
CA GLU A 151 6.45 -19.40 -5.10
C GLU A 151 6.90 -20.19 -3.85
N GLY A 152 6.69 -19.64 -2.66
CA GLY A 152 7.00 -20.32 -1.41
C GLY A 152 6.07 -21.50 -1.13
N ALA A 153 4.78 -21.41 -1.44
CA ALA A 153 3.83 -22.52 -1.26
C ALA A 153 4.21 -23.71 -2.16
N ARG A 154 4.57 -23.43 -3.42
CA ARG A 154 5.12 -24.44 -4.34
C ARG A 154 6.43 -25.02 -3.82
N HIS A 155 7.31 -24.19 -3.25
CA HIS A 155 8.53 -24.68 -2.62
C HIS A 155 8.24 -25.64 -1.46
N VAL A 156 7.27 -25.33 -0.59
CA VAL A 156 6.89 -26.20 0.53
C VAL A 156 6.30 -27.52 0.03
N ARG A 157 5.43 -27.49 -0.99
CA ARG A 157 4.92 -28.69 -1.67
C ARG A 157 6.05 -29.55 -2.22
N ASP A 158 6.99 -28.96 -2.97
CA ASP A 158 7.98 -29.69 -3.75
C ASP A 158 9.23 -30.09 -2.94
N LYS A 159 9.59 -29.34 -1.89
CA LYS A 159 10.85 -29.50 -1.14
C LYS A 159 10.68 -29.80 0.34
N CYS A 160 9.51 -29.55 0.91
CA CYS A 160 9.22 -29.78 2.34
C CYS A 160 8.14 -30.85 2.57
N GLY A 161 7.79 -31.63 1.54
CA GLY A 161 6.77 -32.69 1.63
C GLY A 161 5.36 -32.15 1.89
N GLY A 162 5.06 -30.93 1.44
CA GLY A 162 3.74 -30.31 1.61
C GLY A 162 3.45 -29.78 3.01
N ARG A 163 4.42 -29.82 3.94
CA ARG A 163 4.24 -29.33 5.32
C ARG A 163 5.20 -28.19 5.64
N MET A 164 4.69 -27.19 6.36
CA MET A 164 5.50 -26.06 6.83
C MET A 164 6.53 -26.57 7.85
N PRO A 165 7.82 -26.27 7.68
CA PRO A 165 8.84 -26.61 8.67
C PRO A 165 8.67 -25.77 9.94
N GLY A 166 9.06 -26.35 11.09
CA GLY A 166 8.92 -25.70 12.40
C GLY A 166 10.11 -24.84 12.84
N GLU A 167 11.30 -25.06 12.25
CA GLU A 167 12.53 -24.33 12.61
C GLU A 167 12.67 -23.02 11.84
N VAL A 168 13.25 -22.02 12.50
CA VAL A 168 13.47 -20.68 11.92
C VAL A 168 14.38 -20.76 10.69
N GLU A 169 15.44 -21.55 10.77
CA GLU A 169 16.44 -21.72 9.72
C GLU A 169 15.84 -22.35 8.47
N GLU A 170 14.97 -23.36 8.64
CA GLU A 170 14.30 -24.02 7.51
C GLU A 170 13.21 -23.14 6.90
N LEU A 171 12.42 -22.44 7.73
CA LEU A 171 11.45 -21.46 7.27
C LEU A 171 12.13 -20.35 6.46
N HIS A 172 13.31 -19.90 6.87
CA HIS A 172 14.04 -18.82 6.18
C HIS A 172 14.56 -19.21 4.79
N LYS A 173 14.67 -20.51 4.48
CA LYS A 173 15.05 -21.00 3.14
C LYS A 173 13.91 -20.88 2.13
N ILE A 174 12.66 -20.76 2.60
CA ILE A 174 11.49 -20.67 1.72
C ILE A 174 11.47 -19.30 1.03
N PRO A 175 11.30 -19.24 -0.31
CA PRO A 175 11.21 -17.98 -1.06
C PRO A 175 10.19 -17.02 -0.45
N GLY A 176 10.61 -15.78 -0.19
CA GLY A 176 9.75 -14.75 0.39
C GLY A 176 9.65 -14.72 1.91
N ILE A 177 10.21 -15.72 2.62
CA ILE A 177 10.24 -15.75 4.09
C ILE A 177 11.55 -15.15 4.58
N GLY A 178 11.52 -13.89 4.99
CA GLY A 178 12.61 -13.25 5.71
C GLY A 178 12.68 -13.66 7.18
N MET A 179 13.79 -13.32 7.86
CA MET A 179 14.02 -13.67 9.27
C MET A 179 12.87 -13.30 10.21
N TYR A 180 12.27 -12.11 10.05
CA TYR A 180 11.08 -11.70 10.82
C TYR A 180 9.93 -12.70 10.66
N THR A 181 9.56 -13.02 9.42
CA THR A 181 8.44 -13.91 9.12
C THR A 181 8.73 -15.33 9.58
N ALA A 182 9.96 -15.81 9.42
CA ALA A 182 10.39 -17.11 9.92
C ALA A 182 10.22 -17.21 11.45
N SER A 183 10.76 -16.24 12.21
CA SER A 183 10.59 -16.19 13.66
C SER A 183 9.12 -16.06 14.09
N ALA A 184 8.31 -15.29 13.37
CA ALA A 184 6.89 -15.13 13.66
C ALA A 184 6.15 -16.46 13.48
N ILE A 185 6.33 -17.16 12.36
CA ILE A 185 5.72 -18.47 12.11
C ILE A 185 6.20 -19.49 13.14
N ALA A 186 7.52 -19.62 13.34
CA ALA A 186 8.11 -20.58 14.27
C ALA A 186 7.61 -20.39 15.70
N SER A 187 7.52 -19.14 16.17
CA SER A 187 7.05 -18.85 17.53
C SER A 187 5.54 -18.98 17.70
N ILE A 188 4.74 -18.50 16.74
CA ILE A 188 3.27 -18.47 16.85
C ILE A 188 2.66 -19.84 16.60
N ALA A 189 3.08 -20.54 15.54
CA ALA A 189 2.48 -21.81 15.14
C ALA A 189 3.15 -23.02 15.79
N PHE A 190 4.48 -22.98 15.94
CA PHE A 190 5.25 -24.13 16.40
C PHE A 190 5.75 -24.02 17.86
N GLY A 191 5.64 -22.84 18.48
CA GLY A 191 6.08 -22.63 19.86
C GLY A 191 7.61 -22.57 20.00
N ARG A 192 8.35 -22.26 18.93
CA ARG A 192 9.80 -22.08 19.02
C ARG A 192 10.14 -20.79 19.73
N ARG A 193 11.11 -20.85 20.64
CA ARG A 193 11.62 -19.70 21.38
C ARG A 193 12.50 -18.82 20.50
N ALA A 194 11.85 -18.07 19.61
CA ALA A 194 12.48 -17.13 18.70
C ALA A 194 11.81 -15.76 18.84
N GLY A 195 12.58 -14.71 19.13
CA GLY A 195 12.08 -13.35 19.16
C GLY A 195 11.77 -12.83 17.76
N VAL A 196 10.86 -11.87 17.65
CA VAL A 196 10.57 -11.15 16.40
C VAL A 196 11.02 -9.70 16.47
N VAL A 197 11.38 -9.10 15.33
CA VAL A 197 11.75 -7.68 15.25
C VAL A 197 11.05 -7.04 14.06
N ASP A 198 9.97 -6.29 14.34
CA ASP A 198 9.29 -5.41 13.38
C ASP A 198 9.40 -3.93 13.80
N GLY A 199 8.75 -3.03 13.07
CA GLY A 199 8.74 -1.60 13.40
C GLY A 199 8.08 -1.28 14.74
N ASN A 200 7.17 -2.12 15.24
CA ASN A 200 6.55 -1.98 16.56
C ASN A 200 7.52 -2.40 17.67
N VAL A 201 8.13 -3.58 17.53
CA VAL A 201 9.10 -4.13 18.48
C VAL A 201 10.35 -3.25 18.56
N ILE A 202 10.88 -2.79 17.42
CA ILE A 202 12.00 -1.83 17.40
C ILE A 202 11.66 -0.63 18.28
N ARG A 203 10.48 -0.04 18.10
CA ARG A 203 10.06 1.13 18.87
C ARG A 203 9.91 0.83 20.35
N VAL A 204 9.27 -0.28 20.70
CA VAL A 204 9.09 -0.68 22.09
C VAL A 204 10.45 -0.91 22.76
N LEU A 205 11.32 -1.73 22.18
CA LEU A 205 12.64 -2.03 22.74
C LEU A 205 13.55 -0.80 22.80
N SER A 206 13.52 0.05 21.77
CA SER A 206 14.24 1.32 21.77
C SER A 206 13.82 2.22 22.93
N ARG A 207 12.53 2.26 23.27
CA ARG A 207 12.03 3.05 24.41
C ARG A 207 12.33 2.38 25.74
N LEU A 208 12.13 1.06 25.84
CA LEU A 208 12.39 0.31 27.06
C LEU A 208 13.86 0.43 27.49
N ARG A 209 14.78 0.51 26.54
CA ARG A 209 16.22 0.59 26.82
C ARG A 209 16.85 1.94 26.45
N ALA A 210 16.04 2.94 26.09
CA ALA A 210 16.46 4.28 25.66
C ALA A 210 17.62 4.24 24.63
N LEU A 211 17.47 3.41 23.60
CA LEU A 211 18.49 3.14 22.59
C LEU A 211 18.63 4.30 21.61
N ALA A 212 19.80 4.95 21.62
CA ALA A 212 20.12 6.03 20.70
C ALA A 212 20.53 5.53 19.30
N GLY A 213 20.50 6.45 18.33
CA GLY A 213 20.95 6.24 16.96
C GLY A 213 19.88 5.66 16.01
N ASP A 214 20.26 5.60 14.73
CA ASP A 214 19.41 5.08 13.67
C ASP A 214 19.08 3.58 13.94
N PRO A 215 17.80 3.20 14.08
CA PRO A 215 17.42 1.79 14.28
C PRO A 215 17.79 0.87 13.10
N ARG A 216 18.07 1.44 11.92
CA ARG A 216 18.48 0.73 10.70
C ARG A 216 19.99 0.54 10.59
N ALA A 217 20.78 1.17 11.45
CA ALA A 217 22.21 0.93 11.49
C ALA A 217 22.47 -0.56 11.80
N PRO A 218 23.47 -1.22 11.17
CA PRO A 218 23.73 -2.65 11.38
C PRO A 218 23.91 -3.03 12.85
N ALA A 219 24.62 -2.21 13.63
CA ALA A 219 24.82 -2.42 15.06
C ALA A 219 23.49 -2.40 15.84
N ASN A 220 22.64 -1.39 15.59
CA ASN A 220 21.34 -1.29 16.23
C ASN A 220 20.39 -2.41 15.77
N THR A 221 20.44 -2.82 14.51
CA THR A 221 19.66 -3.97 14.02
C THR A 221 20.03 -5.25 14.79
N LYS A 222 21.34 -5.54 14.94
CA LYS A 222 21.83 -6.68 15.73
C LYS A 222 21.41 -6.58 17.21
N LEU A 223 21.47 -5.39 17.80
CA LEU A 223 21.06 -5.17 19.18
C LEU A 223 19.56 -5.45 19.39
N HIS A 224 18.69 -4.99 18.50
CA HIS A 224 17.25 -5.26 18.58
C HIS A 224 16.93 -6.76 18.52
N TRP A 225 17.62 -7.50 17.65
CA TRP A 225 17.51 -8.96 17.59
C TRP A 225 17.99 -9.63 18.87
N ARG A 226 19.16 -9.22 19.40
CA ARG A 226 19.69 -9.75 20.68
C ARG A 226 18.72 -9.50 21.83
N LEU A 227 18.17 -8.28 21.94
CA LEU A 227 17.19 -7.92 22.96
C LEU A 227 15.88 -8.72 22.81
N SER A 228 15.33 -8.81 21.60
CA SER A 228 14.09 -9.55 21.36
C SER A 228 14.24 -11.03 21.73
N ASN A 229 15.35 -11.66 21.33
CA ASN A 229 15.65 -13.05 21.67
C ASN A 229 15.94 -13.26 23.17
N SER A 230 16.44 -12.26 23.90
CA SER A 230 16.66 -12.41 25.34
C SER A 230 15.35 -12.34 26.12
N VAL A 231 14.42 -11.47 25.72
CA VAL A 231 13.16 -11.25 26.46
C VAL A 231 12.05 -12.23 26.09
N VAL A 232 12.08 -12.86 24.91
CA VAL A 232 11.00 -13.77 24.48
C VAL A 232 10.76 -14.88 25.51
N ASP A 233 9.49 -15.06 25.86
CA ASP A 233 9.04 -16.04 26.84
C ASP A 233 9.35 -17.47 26.37
N ALA A 234 9.75 -18.33 27.31
CA ALA A 234 10.14 -19.70 26.99
C ALA A 234 8.93 -20.63 26.76
N ASP A 235 7.84 -20.40 27.50
CA ASP A 235 6.66 -21.27 27.49
C ASP A 235 5.61 -20.77 26.47
N ARG A 236 5.54 -19.46 26.28
CA ARG A 236 4.55 -18.78 25.42
C ARG A 236 5.21 -17.83 24.41
N PRO A 237 6.21 -18.27 23.62
CA PRO A 237 6.96 -17.37 22.74
C PRO A 237 6.09 -16.67 21.69
N GLY A 238 5.14 -17.38 21.08
CA GLY A 238 4.17 -16.82 20.15
C GLY A 238 3.30 -15.71 20.77
N CYS A 239 2.68 -15.99 21.92
CA CYS A 239 1.88 -14.99 22.64
C CYS A 239 2.73 -13.79 23.05
N PHE A 240 3.96 -14.01 23.54
CA PHE A 240 4.84 -12.92 23.96
C PHE A 240 5.22 -12.01 22.78
N ASN A 241 5.61 -12.61 21.64
CA ASN A 241 5.92 -11.85 20.43
C ASN A 241 4.72 -11.03 19.96
N GLN A 242 3.54 -11.65 19.91
CA GLN A 242 2.30 -10.94 19.55
C GLN A 242 1.94 -9.85 20.56
N ALA A 243 2.19 -10.06 21.85
CA ALA A 243 1.98 -9.07 22.89
C ALA A 243 2.89 -7.87 22.74
N LEU A 244 4.16 -8.08 22.40
CA LEU A 244 5.13 -7.00 22.16
C LEU A 244 4.75 -6.18 20.92
N MET A 245 4.32 -6.85 19.85
CA MET A 245 3.79 -6.19 18.64
C MET A 245 2.50 -5.41 18.94
N GLU A 246 1.57 -6.01 19.69
CA GLU A 246 0.29 -5.40 20.07
C GLU A 246 0.51 -4.17 20.97
N LEU A 247 1.45 -4.26 21.92
CA LEU A 247 1.85 -3.14 22.78
C LEU A 247 2.34 -1.96 21.94
N GLY A 248 3.22 -2.21 20.97
CA GLY A 248 3.67 -1.19 20.05
C GLY A 248 2.52 -0.61 19.22
N ALA A 249 1.62 -1.45 18.72
CA ALA A 249 0.52 -1.03 17.86
C ALA A 249 -0.56 -0.19 18.59
N THR A 250 -0.82 -0.46 19.87
CA THR A 250 -2.02 0.04 20.57
C THR A 250 -1.73 0.98 21.75
N VAL A 251 -0.58 0.84 22.41
CA VAL A 251 -0.22 1.59 23.62
C VAL A 251 1.02 2.44 23.37
N CYS A 252 2.13 1.80 23.01
CA CYS A 252 3.42 2.45 22.77
C CYS A 252 3.49 3.00 21.34
N THR A 253 2.55 3.89 20.99
CA THR A 253 2.38 4.41 19.62
C THR A 253 3.47 5.42 19.23
N PRO A 254 3.66 5.71 17.92
CA PRO A 254 4.74 6.60 17.46
C PRO A 254 4.69 8.03 17.99
N LYS A 255 3.49 8.63 18.13
CA LYS A 255 3.33 10.06 18.45
C LYS A 255 2.83 10.33 19.86
N ALA A 256 1.82 9.58 20.31
CA ALA A 256 1.16 9.79 21.60
C ALA A 256 1.07 8.45 22.34
N PRO A 257 2.20 7.94 22.88
CA PRO A 257 2.18 6.69 23.62
C PRO A 257 1.40 6.85 24.93
N LYS A 258 0.58 5.85 25.26
CA LYS A 258 -0.23 5.83 26.48
C LYS A 258 0.59 5.27 27.65
N CYS A 259 1.62 6.01 28.07
CA CYS A 259 2.58 5.54 29.08
C CYS A 259 1.94 5.22 30.45
N GLY A 260 0.80 5.84 30.78
CA GLY A 260 0.05 5.53 32.01
C GLY A 260 -0.64 4.16 32.00
N GLU A 261 -1.02 3.67 30.81
CA GLU A 261 -1.69 2.37 30.63
C GLU A 261 -0.70 1.25 30.27
N CYS A 262 0.60 1.55 30.19
CA CYS A 262 1.60 0.62 29.66
C CYS A 262 1.96 -0.47 30.67
N PRO A 263 1.78 -1.77 30.36
CA PRO A 263 2.16 -2.87 31.26
C PRO A 263 3.68 -2.95 31.51
N ALA A 264 4.49 -2.40 30.61
CA ALA A 264 5.95 -2.37 30.70
C ALA A 264 6.50 -1.03 31.20
N ARG A 265 5.65 -0.21 31.86
CA ARG A 265 6.01 1.14 32.34
C ARG A 265 7.23 1.14 33.26
N ALA A 266 7.27 0.22 34.23
CA ALA A 266 8.31 0.18 35.25
C ALA A 266 9.72 -0.08 34.67
N GLN A 267 9.80 -0.83 33.58
CA GLN A 267 11.04 -1.18 32.87
C GLN A 267 11.43 -0.16 31.79
N CYS A 268 10.66 0.92 31.61
CA CYS A 268 10.86 1.86 30.51
C CYS A 268 11.89 2.94 30.84
N LEU A 269 13.14 2.76 30.39
CA LEU A 269 14.21 3.73 30.63
C LEU A 269 13.95 5.09 29.97
N ALA A 270 13.34 5.13 28.78
CA ALA A 270 13.02 6.41 28.15
C ALA A 270 11.97 7.20 28.94
N LEU A 271 11.01 6.53 29.57
CA LEU A 271 10.01 7.18 30.41
C LEU A 271 10.64 7.66 31.72
N ARG A 272 11.45 6.81 32.36
CA ARG A 272 12.18 7.18 33.57
C ARG A 272 13.01 8.46 33.36
N ARG A 273 13.76 8.54 32.25
CA ARG A 273 14.52 9.74 31.88
C ARG A 273 13.65 10.98 31.69
N GLN A 274 12.47 10.82 31.08
CA GLN A 274 11.51 11.91 30.91
C GLN A 274 10.95 12.38 32.26
N GLU A 275 10.64 11.46 33.18
CA GLU A 275 10.10 11.76 34.51
C GLU A 275 11.14 12.40 35.44
N GLU A 276 12.38 11.90 35.42
CA GLU A 276 13.51 12.47 36.18
C GLU A 276 13.85 13.91 35.76
N TRP A 277 13.62 14.27 34.49
CA TRP A 277 13.87 15.63 33.99
C TRP A 277 12.85 16.68 34.49
N GLY A 278 11.65 16.22 34.86
CA GLY A 278 10.54 17.09 35.27
C GLY A 278 9.75 17.66 34.09
N ALA A 279 8.42 17.73 34.26
CA ALA A 279 7.49 18.15 33.21
C ALA A 279 7.60 19.65 32.83
N ASP A 280 8.08 20.49 33.74
CA ASP A 280 8.16 21.95 33.58
C ASP A 280 9.48 22.42 32.95
N SER A 281 10.40 21.50 32.71
CA SER A 281 11.74 21.78 32.18
C SER A 281 11.75 21.71 30.65
N GLU A 282 11.84 22.86 29.97
CA GLU A 282 11.93 22.89 28.50
C GLU A 282 13.13 22.10 27.96
N GLY A 283 12.93 21.39 26.85
CA GLY A 283 14.01 20.70 26.12
C GLY A 283 14.45 19.34 26.68
N GLY A 284 13.68 18.74 27.59
CA GLY A 284 13.95 17.41 28.15
C GLY A 284 13.78 16.24 27.18
N PRO A 285 14.37 15.08 27.47
CA PRO A 285 14.20 13.87 26.67
C PRO A 285 12.75 13.38 26.71
N SER A 286 12.19 13.08 25.56
CA SER A 286 10.87 12.47 25.43
C SER A 286 10.98 10.98 25.13
N VAL A 287 10.01 10.20 25.61
CA VAL A 287 9.81 8.81 25.14
C VAL A 287 9.70 8.73 23.62
N THR A 288 9.21 9.79 22.97
CA THR A 288 9.04 9.85 21.52
C THR A 288 10.33 10.16 20.73
N ASP A 289 11.42 10.48 21.43
CA ASP A 289 12.75 10.63 20.81
C ASP A 289 13.36 9.26 20.44
N PHE A 290 12.80 8.18 21.00
CA PHE A 290 13.22 6.80 20.76
C PHE A 290 12.14 6.05 19.93
N PRO A 291 12.52 5.37 18.83
CA PRO A 291 13.84 5.41 18.18
C PRO A 291 14.05 6.72 17.42
N GLU A 292 15.30 7.05 17.12
CA GLU A 292 15.61 8.25 16.35
C GLU A 292 14.96 8.23 14.96
N LYS A 293 14.42 9.37 14.56
CA LYS A 293 13.75 9.53 13.26
C LYS A 293 14.77 9.53 12.13
N VAL A 294 14.74 8.48 11.32
CA VAL A 294 15.53 8.43 10.09
C VAL A 294 14.94 9.37 9.05
N LYS A 295 15.73 10.34 8.58
CA LYS A 295 15.34 11.21 7.46
C LYS A 295 15.11 10.35 6.22
N LYS A 296 13.89 10.38 5.67
CA LYS A 296 13.56 9.69 4.42
C LYS A 296 14.03 10.53 3.24
N LYS A 297 14.65 9.89 2.25
CA LYS A 297 14.90 10.54 0.94
C LYS A 297 13.56 10.88 0.29
N PRO A 298 13.43 12.04 -0.39
CA PRO A 298 12.23 12.34 -1.15
C PRO A 298 12.01 11.29 -2.25
N PRO A 299 10.76 10.94 -2.57
CA PRO A 299 10.46 10.03 -3.66
C PRO A 299 10.89 10.64 -4.99
N ARG A 300 11.32 9.80 -5.93
CA ARG A 300 11.65 10.25 -7.29
C ARG A 300 10.39 10.71 -8.02
N MET A 301 10.47 11.79 -8.76
CA MET A 301 9.35 12.32 -9.54
C MET A 301 9.39 11.72 -10.94
N GLU A 302 8.27 11.14 -11.38
CA GLU A 302 8.14 10.57 -12.72
C GLU A 302 6.88 11.09 -13.38
N THR A 303 6.89 11.23 -14.70
CA THR A 303 5.68 11.47 -15.49
C THR A 303 5.57 10.38 -16.54
N ILE A 304 4.37 9.82 -16.69
CA ILE A 304 4.03 8.87 -17.75
C ILE A 304 2.81 9.38 -18.51
N ARG A 305 2.68 8.98 -19.76
CA ARG A 305 1.48 9.19 -20.58
C ARG A 305 0.90 7.83 -20.94
N CYS A 306 -0.37 7.60 -20.60
CA CYS A 306 -1.06 6.33 -20.84
C CYS A 306 -2.28 6.51 -21.74
N CYS A 307 -2.63 5.50 -22.53
CA CYS A 307 -3.82 5.45 -23.36
C CYS A 307 -4.86 4.49 -22.80
N VAL A 308 -6.02 5.00 -22.38
CA VAL A 308 -7.22 4.17 -22.20
C VAL A 308 -7.76 3.85 -23.60
N LEU A 309 -7.38 2.67 -24.11
CA LEU A 309 -7.82 2.19 -25.41
C LEU A 309 -9.10 1.36 -25.25
N VAL A 310 -10.18 1.81 -25.90
CA VAL A 310 -11.46 1.09 -25.96
C VAL A 310 -11.63 0.49 -27.34
N VAL A 311 -11.65 -0.83 -27.40
CA VAL A 311 -11.89 -1.60 -28.61
C VAL A 311 -13.34 -2.05 -28.62
N THR A 312 -14.06 -1.76 -29.70
CA THR A 312 -15.46 -2.18 -29.86
C THR A 312 -15.54 -3.17 -31.01
N SER A 313 -16.15 -4.32 -30.73
CA SER A 313 -16.52 -5.31 -31.75
C SER A 313 -17.95 -5.75 -31.47
N GLU A 314 -18.74 -5.95 -32.53
CA GLU A 314 -20.15 -6.39 -32.43
C GLU A 314 -21.00 -5.55 -31.45
N GLY A 315 -20.72 -4.24 -31.36
CA GLY A 315 -21.42 -3.31 -30.48
C GLY A 315 -21.02 -3.36 -28.99
N ARG A 316 -20.07 -4.21 -28.60
CA ARG A 316 -19.58 -4.32 -27.22
C ARG A 316 -18.18 -3.73 -27.05
N GLY A 317 -18.04 -2.83 -26.08
CA GLY A 317 -16.79 -2.14 -25.78
C GLY A 317 -15.95 -2.88 -24.73
N HIS A 318 -14.65 -2.99 -24.99
CA HIS A 318 -13.66 -3.60 -24.11
C HIS A 318 -12.47 -2.66 -23.92
N PHE A 319 -11.93 -2.59 -22.70
CA PHE A 319 -10.62 -1.99 -22.45
C PHE A 319 -9.53 -2.95 -22.92
N LEU A 320 -8.59 -2.44 -23.71
CA LEU A 320 -7.37 -3.17 -24.05
C LEU A 320 -6.28 -2.85 -23.03
N LEU A 321 -5.78 -3.90 -22.39
CA LEU A 321 -4.68 -3.86 -21.44
C LEU A 321 -3.50 -4.65 -21.98
N ILE A 322 -2.30 -4.25 -21.57
CA ILE A 322 -1.05 -4.98 -21.80
C ILE A 322 -0.49 -5.48 -20.47
N LYS A 323 0.19 -6.63 -20.50
CA LYS A 323 0.85 -7.19 -19.32
C LYS A 323 2.21 -6.54 -19.10
N ARG A 324 2.49 -6.13 -17.87
CA ARG A 324 3.81 -5.63 -17.48
C ARG A 324 4.83 -6.77 -17.45
N PRO A 325 6.13 -6.51 -17.73
CA PRO A 325 7.18 -7.50 -17.57
C PRO A 325 7.18 -8.16 -16.19
N ASP A 326 7.72 -9.37 -16.09
CA ASP A 326 7.80 -10.14 -14.83
C ASP A 326 8.79 -9.58 -13.80
N LYS A 327 9.47 -8.48 -14.11
CA LYS A 327 10.42 -7.79 -13.25
C LYS A 327 10.15 -6.29 -13.22
N GLY A 328 10.49 -5.64 -12.10
CA GLY A 328 10.36 -4.20 -11.92
C GLY A 328 9.07 -3.77 -11.22
N LEU A 329 8.70 -2.50 -11.38
CA LEU A 329 7.53 -1.90 -10.75
C LEU A 329 6.26 -2.58 -11.26
N LEU A 330 5.37 -3.01 -10.34
CA LEU A 330 4.09 -3.66 -10.66
C LEU A 330 4.23 -4.88 -11.61
N ALA A 331 5.32 -5.63 -11.47
CA ALA A 331 5.63 -6.78 -12.33
C ALA A 331 4.46 -7.76 -12.51
N GLY A 332 4.22 -8.17 -13.75
CA GLY A 332 3.17 -9.14 -14.12
C GLY A 332 1.73 -8.63 -14.03
N LEU A 333 1.49 -7.37 -13.68
CA LEU A 333 0.14 -6.80 -13.63
C LEU A 333 -0.30 -6.24 -14.98
N TRP A 334 -1.62 -6.22 -15.18
CA TRP A 334 -2.26 -5.60 -16.34
C TRP A 334 -2.31 -4.07 -16.22
N GLU A 335 -2.00 -3.37 -17.31
CA GLU A 335 -2.05 -1.91 -17.40
C GLU A 335 -2.49 -1.39 -18.76
N PHE A 336 -2.81 -0.11 -18.82
CA PHE A 336 -2.98 0.57 -20.10
C PHE A 336 -1.63 0.82 -20.77
N PRO A 337 -1.54 0.75 -22.11
CA PRO A 337 -0.35 1.16 -22.86
C PRO A 337 0.13 2.54 -22.40
N ASN A 338 1.40 2.64 -21.99
CA ASN A 338 1.96 3.86 -21.46
C ASN A 338 3.44 4.01 -21.81
N VAL A 339 3.89 5.26 -21.85
CA VAL A 339 5.28 5.63 -22.12
C VAL A 339 5.77 6.65 -21.08
N PRO A 340 7.05 6.61 -20.69
CA PRO A 340 7.64 7.64 -19.85
C PRO A 340 7.66 8.98 -20.58
N VAL A 341 7.46 10.06 -19.85
CA VAL A 341 7.61 11.43 -20.37
C VAL A 341 8.86 12.02 -19.72
N GLY A 342 9.84 12.40 -20.53
CA GLY A 342 11.09 13.01 -20.06
C GLY A 342 10.83 14.22 -19.15
N ALA A 343 11.70 14.43 -18.15
CA ALA A 343 11.58 15.52 -17.19
C ALA A 343 11.48 16.88 -17.91
N LYS A 344 10.65 17.78 -17.35
CA LYS A 344 10.49 19.16 -17.86
C LYS A 344 11.87 19.82 -18.00
N THR A 345 12.26 20.14 -19.22
CA THR A 345 13.10 21.30 -19.51
C THR A 345 12.10 22.37 -19.94
N GLU A 346 12.05 23.47 -19.19
CA GLU A 346 11.25 24.63 -19.51
C GLU A 346 11.72 25.20 -20.85
N GLU A 347 11.08 24.80 -21.94
CA GLU A 347 11.10 25.57 -23.18
C GLU A 347 9.66 25.63 -23.70
N GLU A 348 9.11 26.83 -23.67
CA GLU A 348 7.86 27.21 -24.30
C GLU A 348 8.00 27.16 -25.82
N GLY A 349 7.01 26.59 -26.50
CA GLY A 349 6.88 26.67 -27.96
C GLY A 349 6.61 25.32 -28.62
N SER A 350 5.33 25.12 -28.97
CA SER A 350 4.90 24.38 -30.17
C SER A 350 5.62 23.05 -30.48
N LYS A 351 5.67 22.12 -29.52
CA LYS A 351 5.89 20.69 -29.81
C LYS A 351 4.68 19.90 -29.31
N PRO A 352 4.29 18.78 -29.96
CA PRO A 352 3.23 17.92 -29.46
C PRO A 352 3.49 17.59 -27.99
N PRO A 353 2.44 17.43 -27.16
CA PRO A 353 2.66 17.23 -25.74
C PRO A 353 3.54 15.98 -25.55
N ARG A 354 4.69 16.16 -24.87
CA ARG A 354 5.82 15.21 -24.82
C ARG A 354 5.37 13.75 -24.54
N GLY A 355 5.90 12.78 -25.29
CA GLY A 355 5.55 11.36 -25.19
C GLY A 355 4.29 10.93 -25.96
N ARG A 356 3.58 11.83 -26.66
CA ARG A 356 2.43 11.43 -27.49
C ARG A 356 2.84 10.63 -28.74
N GLU A 357 3.95 11.00 -29.38
CA GLU A 357 4.48 10.26 -30.55
C GLU A 357 4.93 8.86 -30.18
N GLU A 358 5.67 8.72 -29.07
CA GLU A 358 6.08 7.42 -28.51
C GLU A 358 4.87 6.55 -28.15
N LEU A 359 3.83 7.14 -27.55
CA LEU A 359 2.58 6.43 -27.25
C LEU A 359 1.88 5.98 -28.53
N VAL A 360 1.84 6.81 -29.57
CA VAL A 360 1.28 6.42 -30.88
C VAL A 360 2.10 5.30 -31.51
N GLY A 361 3.44 5.35 -31.44
CA GLY A 361 4.31 4.27 -31.90
C GLY A 361 4.02 2.94 -31.17
N LEU A 362 3.98 2.97 -29.84
CA LEU A 362 3.63 1.80 -29.02
C LEU A 362 2.24 1.24 -29.36
N LEU A 363 1.25 2.11 -29.57
CA LEU A 363 -0.10 1.68 -29.95
C LEU A 363 -0.13 1.08 -31.36
N GLY A 364 0.61 1.65 -32.30
CA GLY A 364 0.77 1.08 -33.65
C GLY A 364 1.31 -0.34 -33.57
N GLU A 365 2.41 -0.51 -32.84
CA GLU A 365 3.06 -1.79 -32.58
C GLU A 365 2.16 -2.83 -31.88
N ILE A 366 1.31 -2.43 -30.92
CA ILE A 366 0.35 -3.34 -30.27
C ILE A 366 -0.76 -3.78 -31.24
N LEU A 367 -1.08 -2.94 -32.23
CA LEU A 367 -2.16 -3.16 -33.19
C LEU A 367 -1.66 -3.79 -34.51
N GLU A 368 -0.35 -4.01 -34.65
CA GLU A 368 0.24 -4.78 -35.75
C GLU A 368 -0.24 -6.23 -35.71
N GLY A 369 -0.68 -6.76 -36.87
CA GLY A 369 -1.21 -8.12 -37.01
C GLY A 369 -2.74 -8.24 -37.09
N GLY A 370 -3.50 -7.14 -37.04
CA GLY A 370 -4.95 -7.19 -37.29
C GLY A 370 -5.70 -5.85 -37.40
N SER A 371 -5.13 -4.72 -36.96
CA SER A 371 -5.84 -3.42 -37.02
C SER A 371 -4.93 -2.21 -37.28
N LEU A 372 -3.75 -2.44 -37.85
CA LEU A 372 -2.81 -1.37 -38.17
C LEU A 372 -3.47 -0.31 -39.07
N GLU A 373 -4.23 -0.73 -40.09
CA GLU A 373 -4.94 0.19 -41.00
C GLU A 373 -6.06 1.02 -40.31
N ALA A 374 -6.71 0.47 -39.27
CA ALA A 374 -7.70 1.20 -38.47
C ALA A 374 -7.05 2.26 -37.57
N PHE A 375 -5.77 2.08 -37.21
CA PHE A 375 -5.01 2.99 -36.35
C PHE A 375 -4.15 4.00 -37.13
N THR A 376 -3.44 3.57 -38.18
CA THR A 376 -2.51 4.37 -39.01
C THR A 376 -3.21 5.41 -39.90
N GLY A 377 -4.54 5.37 -39.99
CA GLY A 377 -5.36 6.45 -40.55
C GLY A 377 -5.88 7.44 -39.48
N LYS A 378 -7.22 7.54 -39.33
CA LYS A 378 -7.90 8.47 -38.39
C LYS A 378 -7.72 8.11 -36.90
N GLY A 379 -7.08 6.99 -36.56
CA GLY A 379 -6.92 6.50 -35.17
C GLY A 379 -5.98 7.37 -34.33
N ALA A 380 -4.81 7.74 -34.87
CA ALA A 380 -3.87 8.65 -34.23
C ALA A 380 -4.47 10.06 -33.95
N GLN A 381 -5.39 10.52 -34.82
CA GLN A 381 -6.14 11.78 -34.64
C GLN A 381 -7.22 11.72 -33.54
N LYS A 382 -7.65 10.51 -33.13
CA LYS A 382 -8.68 10.31 -32.10
C LYS A 382 -8.13 10.31 -30.67
N LEU A 383 -6.81 10.29 -30.49
CA LEU A 383 -6.22 10.38 -29.16
C LEU A 383 -6.61 11.71 -28.53
N LYS A 384 -7.38 11.65 -27.44
CA LYS A 384 -7.82 12.83 -26.71
C LYS A 384 -7.30 12.78 -25.29
N GLU A 385 -6.57 13.81 -24.88
CA GLU A 385 -6.19 13.98 -23.48
C GLU A 385 -7.43 14.33 -22.65
N VAL A 386 -7.60 13.63 -21.53
CA VAL A 386 -8.79 13.75 -20.67
C VAL A 386 -8.47 14.26 -19.28
N GLY A 387 -7.18 14.38 -18.96
CA GLY A 387 -6.65 14.93 -17.72
C GLY A 387 -5.48 14.11 -17.21
N SER A 388 -5.07 14.42 -15.98
CA SER A 388 -3.98 13.71 -15.30
C SER A 388 -4.32 13.43 -13.84
N PHE A 389 -3.60 12.49 -13.23
CA PHE A 389 -3.68 12.23 -11.80
C PHE A 389 -2.30 11.89 -11.22
N GLU A 390 -2.14 12.13 -9.93
CA GLU A 390 -0.95 11.68 -9.20
C GLU A 390 -1.18 10.29 -8.57
N HIS A 391 -0.18 9.43 -8.74
CA HIS A 391 -0.08 8.11 -8.13
C HIS A 391 1.19 8.03 -7.30
N VAL A 392 1.04 7.80 -5.99
CA VAL A 392 2.17 7.80 -5.05
C VAL A 392 2.51 6.38 -4.65
N PHE A 393 3.73 5.99 -4.99
CA PHE A 393 4.44 4.83 -4.45
C PHE A 393 5.41 5.30 -3.35
N SER A 394 5.95 4.36 -2.58
CA SER A 394 6.84 4.70 -1.44
C SER A 394 8.14 5.37 -1.87
N HIS A 395 8.60 5.11 -3.09
CA HIS A 395 9.84 5.63 -3.66
C HIS A 395 9.64 6.45 -4.94
N ILE A 396 8.39 6.58 -5.43
CA ILE A 396 8.05 7.25 -6.68
C ILE A 396 6.77 8.07 -6.47
N LYS A 397 6.80 9.34 -6.88
CA LYS A 397 5.58 10.11 -7.10
C LYS A 397 5.41 10.25 -8.61
N GLN A 398 4.47 9.48 -9.15
CA GLN A 398 4.22 9.37 -10.58
C GLN A 398 3.01 10.22 -10.97
N THR A 399 3.18 11.11 -11.94
CA THR A 399 2.09 11.82 -12.60
C THR A 399 1.71 11.08 -13.87
N THR A 400 0.44 10.68 -13.99
CA THR A 400 -0.06 9.96 -15.17
C THR A 400 -0.96 10.89 -15.96
N ILE A 401 -0.55 11.22 -17.18
CA ILE A 401 -1.38 11.91 -18.17
C ILE A 401 -2.20 10.84 -18.91
N VAL A 402 -3.51 11.04 -19.01
CA VAL A 402 -4.42 10.06 -19.59
C VAL A 402 -4.95 10.56 -20.93
N ASP A 403 -4.63 9.81 -21.96
CA ASP A 403 -5.27 9.89 -23.27
C ASP A 403 -6.33 8.80 -23.40
N VAL A 404 -7.35 9.05 -24.22
CA VAL A 404 -8.39 8.08 -24.57
C VAL A 404 -8.42 7.91 -26.07
N CYS A 405 -8.54 6.66 -26.51
CA CYS A 405 -8.81 6.32 -27.90
C CYS A 405 -9.91 5.27 -27.98
N SER A 406 -10.77 5.36 -28.99
CA SER A 406 -11.82 4.36 -29.25
C SER A 406 -11.74 3.88 -30.70
N LEU A 407 -11.64 2.56 -30.85
CA LEU A 407 -11.50 1.88 -32.13
C LEU A 407 -12.67 0.92 -32.34
N GLN A 408 -13.19 0.88 -33.56
CA GLN A 408 -14.08 -0.17 -34.03
C GLN A 408 -13.21 -1.18 -34.77
N VAL A 409 -13.35 -2.46 -34.43
CA VAL A 409 -12.60 -3.55 -35.05
C VAL A 409 -13.55 -4.66 -35.47
N ASP A 410 -13.21 -5.39 -36.52
CA ASP A 410 -13.95 -6.59 -36.90
C ASP A 410 -13.70 -7.74 -35.91
N ALA A 411 -14.46 -8.83 -36.05
CA ALA A 411 -14.35 -9.98 -35.17
C ALA A 411 -12.98 -10.68 -35.26
N LYS A 412 -12.34 -10.67 -36.43
CA LYS A 412 -11.04 -11.29 -36.65
C LYS A 412 -9.96 -10.54 -35.89
N ALA A 413 -9.91 -9.22 -36.04
CA ALA A 413 -9.00 -8.34 -35.32
C ALA A 413 -9.24 -8.38 -33.80
N PHE A 414 -10.50 -8.46 -33.38
CA PHE A 414 -10.85 -8.65 -31.97
C PHE A 414 -10.28 -9.97 -31.42
N GLY A 415 -10.42 -11.08 -32.16
CA GLY A 415 -9.85 -12.38 -31.80
C GLY A 415 -8.33 -12.32 -31.65
N THR A 416 -7.62 -11.74 -32.63
CA THR A 416 -6.16 -11.56 -32.55
C THR A 416 -5.74 -10.77 -31.31
N LEU A 417 -6.45 -9.69 -30.97
CA LEU A 417 -6.16 -8.88 -29.78
C LEU A 417 -6.54 -9.58 -28.47
N SER A 418 -7.41 -10.58 -28.49
CA SER A 418 -7.78 -11.35 -27.32
C SER A 418 -6.80 -12.49 -27.01
N GLU A 419 -6.09 -12.98 -28.04
CA GLU A 419 -5.24 -14.17 -27.97
C GLU A 419 -3.74 -13.86 -28.06
N MET A 420 -3.36 -12.58 -28.16
CA MET A 420 -1.95 -12.18 -28.28
C MET A 420 -1.16 -12.56 -27.02
N GLN A 421 -0.18 -13.45 -27.19
CA GLN A 421 0.75 -13.89 -26.14
C GLN A 421 2.19 -13.45 -26.43
N GLY A 422 3.05 -13.47 -25.41
CA GLY A 422 4.47 -13.14 -25.51
C GLY A 422 4.84 -11.81 -24.83
N PRO A 423 5.89 -11.09 -25.28
CA PRO A 423 6.38 -9.88 -24.60
C PRO A 423 5.37 -8.71 -24.59
N ARG A 424 4.28 -8.84 -25.35
CA ARG A 424 3.18 -7.87 -25.45
C ARG A 424 1.82 -8.56 -25.27
N GLU A 425 1.74 -9.46 -24.31
CA GLU A 425 0.49 -10.14 -23.95
C GLU A 425 -0.62 -9.10 -23.69
N THR A 426 -1.76 -9.26 -24.36
CA THR A 426 -2.93 -8.37 -24.25
C THR A 426 -4.09 -9.03 -23.52
N ARG A 427 -4.93 -8.21 -22.89
CA ARG A 427 -6.19 -8.65 -22.29
C ARG A 427 -7.30 -7.66 -22.61
N LEU A 428 -8.44 -8.18 -23.02
CA LEU A 428 -9.66 -7.42 -23.24
C LEU A 428 -10.58 -7.56 -22.02
N VAL A 429 -10.93 -6.44 -21.40
CA VAL A 429 -11.83 -6.40 -20.24
C VAL A 429 -13.10 -5.64 -20.62
N PRO A 430 -14.31 -6.23 -20.53
CA PRO A 430 -15.54 -5.52 -20.85
C PRO A 430 -15.67 -4.22 -20.05
N VAL A 431 -16.06 -3.14 -20.71
CA VAL A 431 -16.09 -1.78 -20.11
C VAL A 431 -17.08 -1.68 -18.94
N ASP A 432 -18.11 -2.53 -18.95
CA ASP A 432 -19.16 -2.65 -17.94
C ASP A 432 -18.88 -3.71 -16.86
N SER A 433 -17.80 -4.50 -16.99
CA SER A 433 -17.44 -5.53 -16.02
C SER A 433 -16.91 -4.93 -14.72
N LYS A 434 -17.77 -4.89 -13.68
CA LYS A 434 -17.38 -4.43 -12.34
C LYS A 434 -16.26 -5.28 -11.74
N GLU A 435 -16.35 -6.59 -11.88
CA GLU A 435 -15.37 -7.54 -11.34
C GLU A 435 -14.04 -7.44 -12.07
N GLY A 436 -14.07 -7.40 -13.41
CA GLY A 436 -12.87 -7.23 -14.23
C GLY A 436 -12.16 -5.90 -13.96
N VAL A 437 -12.89 -4.82 -13.68
CA VAL A 437 -12.27 -3.55 -13.28
C VAL A 437 -11.77 -3.57 -11.83
N ALA A 438 -12.43 -4.30 -10.93
CA ALA A 438 -12.06 -4.38 -9.52
C ALA A 438 -10.73 -5.11 -9.29
N SER A 439 -10.40 -6.09 -10.13
CA SER A 439 -9.14 -6.85 -10.08
C SER A 439 -7.92 -6.04 -10.58
N LEU A 440 -8.14 -4.88 -11.21
CA LEU A 440 -7.07 -4.05 -11.74
C LEU A 440 -6.37 -3.20 -10.67
N SER A 441 -5.12 -2.86 -10.96
CA SER A 441 -4.31 -2.00 -10.09
C SER A 441 -4.99 -0.65 -9.83
N THR A 442 -4.68 -0.03 -8.70
CA THR A 442 -5.27 1.26 -8.30
C THR A 442 -4.94 2.38 -9.29
N GLY A 443 -3.81 2.31 -10.00
CA GLY A 443 -3.45 3.25 -11.06
C GLY A 443 -4.37 3.12 -12.28
N VAL A 444 -4.59 1.88 -12.75
CA VAL A 444 -5.48 1.60 -13.87
C VAL A 444 -6.92 2.01 -13.56
N ARG A 445 -7.41 1.70 -12.35
CA ARG A 445 -8.75 2.14 -11.91
C ARG A 445 -8.90 3.67 -11.86
N LYS A 446 -7.84 4.44 -11.57
CA LYS A 446 -7.88 5.90 -11.65
C LYS A 446 -8.01 6.39 -13.09
N ALA A 447 -7.28 5.80 -14.04
CA ALA A 447 -7.41 6.10 -15.46
C ALA A 447 -8.82 5.81 -15.99
N ILE A 448 -9.41 4.65 -15.62
CA ILE A 448 -10.79 4.30 -15.96
C ILE A 448 -11.78 5.34 -15.41
N ARG A 449 -11.60 5.83 -14.17
CA ARG A 449 -12.48 6.88 -13.61
C ARG A 449 -12.45 8.18 -14.42
N LEU A 450 -11.27 8.59 -14.91
CA LEU A 450 -11.15 9.76 -15.79
C LEU A 450 -11.89 9.54 -17.11
N TYR A 451 -11.73 8.34 -17.71
CA TYR A 451 -12.49 7.94 -18.89
C TYR A 451 -14.01 7.99 -18.64
N SER A 452 -14.51 7.35 -17.58
CA SER A 452 -15.95 7.32 -17.27
C SER A 452 -16.54 8.71 -16.96
N GLY A 453 -15.71 9.64 -16.46
CA GLY A 453 -16.10 11.03 -16.24
C GLY A 453 -16.51 11.77 -17.53
N LEU A 454 -15.99 11.36 -18.69
CA LEU A 454 -16.35 11.91 -20.00
C LEU A 454 -17.79 11.54 -20.38
N GLY A 455 -18.22 10.31 -20.10
CA GLY A 455 -19.58 9.84 -20.38
C GLY A 455 -20.64 10.63 -19.59
N LYS A 456 -20.32 11.01 -18.34
CA LYS A 456 -21.19 11.88 -17.53
C LYS A 456 -21.29 13.29 -18.11
N LYS A 457 -20.17 13.92 -18.51
CA LYS A 457 -20.18 15.25 -19.16
C LYS A 457 -20.91 15.23 -20.52
N ALA A 458 -20.73 14.18 -21.33
CA ALA A 458 -21.41 14.01 -22.61
C ALA A 458 -22.93 13.75 -22.46
N SER A 459 -23.35 13.00 -21.44
CA SER A 459 -24.77 12.74 -21.14
C SER A 459 -25.52 13.99 -20.66
N VAL A 460 -24.85 14.86 -19.88
CA VAL A 460 -25.37 16.16 -19.45
C VAL A 460 -25.46 17.12 -20.64
N SER A 461 -24.43 17.17 -21.50
CA SER A 461 -24.46 17.97 -22.73
C SER A 461 -25.54 17.51 -23.72
N ARG A 462 -25.75 16.20 -23.90
CA ARG A 462 -26.86 15.66 -24.72
C ARG A 462 -28.24 15.94 -24.12
N LYS A 463 -28.40 15.87 -22.79
CA LYS A 463 -29.65 16.26 -22.12
C LYS A 463 -29.95 17.76 -22.29
N ASN A 464 -28.92 18.62 -22.23
CA ASN A 464 -29.07 20.05 -22.46
C ASN A 464 -29.37 20.37 -23.93
N LYS A 465 -28.66 19.78 -24.90
CA LYS A 465 -28.96 19.93 -26.34
C LYS A 465 -30.35 19.40 -26.71
N LYS A 466 -30.81 18.31 -26.09
CA LYS A 466 -32.16 17.76 -26.30
C LYS A 466 -33.24 18.65 -25.66
N LYS A 467 -32.93 19.37 -24.58
CA LYS A 467 -33.81 20.40 -23.98
C LYS A 467 -33.87 21.65 -24.85
N GLU A 468 -32.73 22.12 -25.37
CA GLU A 468 -32.63 23.28 -26.26
C GLU A 468 -33.35 23.04 -27.59
N GLY A 469 -33.10 21.89 -28.24
CA GLY A 469 -33.79 21.53 -29.49
C GLY A 469 -35.31 21.31 -29.32
N LYS A 470 -35.77 20.86 -28.13
CA LYS A 470 -37.20 20.73 -27.84
C LYS A 470 -37.86 22.09 -27.55
N ALA A 471 -37.13 23.03 -26.94
CA ALA A 471 -37.59 24.40 -26.72
C ALA A 471 -37.63 25.22 -28.01
N GLU A 472 -36.72 24.95 -28.95
CA GLU A 472 -36.68 25.58 -30.27
C GLU A 472 -37.78 25.04 -31.20
N ALA A 473 -38.04 23.73 -31.16
CA ALA A 473 -39.18 23.11 -31.84
C ALA A 473 -40.53 23.65 -31.31
N ASP A 474 -40.71 23.74 -29.98
CA ASP A 474 -41.94 24.28 -29.36
C ASP A 474 -42.14 25.77 -29.68
N LYS A 475 -41.06 26.57 -29.79
CA LYS A 475 -41.13 27.96 -30.28
C LYS A 475 -41.50 28.06 -31.76
N SER A 476 -41.01 27.15 -32.61
CA SER A 476 -41.35 27.12 -34.03
C SER A 476 -42.79 26.68 -34.27
N GLN A 477 -43.29 25.70 -33.50
CA GLN A 477 -44.68 25.24 -33.55
C GLN A 477 -45.64 26.35 -33.12
N ARG A 478 -45.36 27.04 -32.00
CA ARG A 478 -46.17 28.17 -31.53
C ARG A 478 -46.20 29.36 -32.49
N ARG A 479 -45.11 29.59 -33.25
CA ARG A 479 -45.07 30.61 -34.31
C ARG A 479 -45.92 30.23 -35.53
N LEU A 480 -45.95 28.95 -35.89
CA LEU A 480 -46.81 28.41 -36.96
C LEU A 480 -48.29 28.46 -36.56
N ASP A 481 -48.63 28.07 -35.34
CA ASP A 481 -50.01 28.08 -34.83
C ASP A 481 -50.58 29.51 -34.71
N GLN A 482 -49.72 30.50 -34.40
CA GLN A 482 -50.10 31.92 -34.43
C GLN A 482 -50.32 32.46 -35.84
N PHE A 483 -49.67 31.88 -36.87
CA PHE A 483 -49.80 32.33 -38.26
C PHE A 483 -51.04 31.75 -38.97
N PHE A 484 -51.49 30.55 -38.59
CA PHE A 484 -52.65 29.89 -39.21
C PHE A 484 -53.94 29.90 -38.37
N GLY A 485 -53.90 30.37 -37.11
CA GLY A 485 -54.98 30.20 -36.13
C GLY A 485 -56.09 31.26 -36.08
N LYS A 486 -56.25 32.16 -37.06
CA LYS A 486 -57.39 33.10 -37.09
C LYS A 486 -58.13 33.04 -38.43
N GLY A 487 -58.96 32.01 -38.56
CA GLY A 487 -59.97 31.90 -39.61
C GLY A 487 -61.16 31.09 -39.13
N ALA A 488 -62.27 31.79 -38.92
CA ALA A 488 -63.66 31.31 -38.83
C ALA A 488 -64.04 30.33 -37.70
N ARG A 489 -64.76 30.86 -36.69
CA ARG A 489 -65.88 30.14 -36.08
C ARG A 489 -67.17 30.87 -36.43
N VAL A 490 -67.90 30.24 -37.33
CA VAL A 490 -69.31 30.51 -37.64
C VAL A 490 -70.14 30.05 -36.44
N LYS A 491 -71.15 30.85 -36.10
CA LYS A 491 -72.22 30.55 -35.14
C LYS A 491 -72.95 29.28 -35.60
N ASP A 492 -73.40 28.45 -34.67
CA ASP A 492 -74.75 27.89 -34.75
C ASP A 492 -75.25 27.49 -33.37
N GLU A 493 -76.56 27.64 -33.26
CA GLU A 493 -77.46 27.57 -32.12
C GLU A 493 -77.74 26.12 -31.70
N GLU A 494 -77.76 25.86 -30.39
CA GLU A 494 -78.95 25.48 -29.58
C GLU A 494 -78.54 25.33 -28.10
#